data_AF-A0A4Q3WR12-F1
#
_entry.id   AF-A0A4Q3WR12-F1
#
_cell.length_a   1.000
_cell.length_b   1.000
_cell.length_c   1.000
_cell.angle_alpha   90.00
_cell.angle_beta   90.00
_cell.angle_gamma   90.00
#
_symmetry.space_group_name_H-M   'P 1'
#
loop_
_entity.id
_entity.type
_entity.pdbx_description
1 polymer ?
#
loop_
_entity_poly.entity_id
_entity_poly.type
_entity_poly.pdbx_seq_one_letter_code
_entity_poly.pdbx_strand_id
1 'polypeptide(L)'
;MRLGELLAVNSFPAVIAGSDIAVYRKDPTSPATLDFVSGYLGFDARSHHALHSTLASLARPSSGGAFWFNGVFGSGKSHLLGLLSLLADGIGHEAFAASHPDCAQYLPSFQPRFCLHISLDEFDAAKLGLEEIFWLQMQRSWADRGLGELEVERIGSRVEAFSSLQNLLEQKGLTGLIVC
;
A
#
# COMPACT_ATOMS: atom_id res chain seq x y z
N MET A 1 36.92 11.95 -2.24
CA MET A 1 35.48 11.64 -2.18
C MET A 1 35.31 10.40 -1.33
N ARG A 2 34.73 10.54 -0.13
CA ARG A 2 34.50 9.40 0.77
C ARG A 2 33.16 8.75 0.42
N LEU A 3 33.04 7.43 0.54
CA LEU A 3 31.80 6.70 0.22
C LEU A 3 30.58 7.25 1.03
N GLY A 4 30.83 7.77 2.24
CA GLY A 4 29.82 8.42 3.07
C GLY A 4 29.39 9.82 2.63
N GLU A 5 30.03 10.42 1.62
CA GLU A 5 29.59 11.68 0.98
C GLU A 5 28.68 11.39 -0.23
N LEU A 6 28.72 10.17 -0.77
CA LEU A 6 27.90 9.71 -1.90
C LEU A 6 26.55 9.15 -1.46
N LEU A 7 26.49 8.60 -0.24
CA LEU A 7 25.26 8.12 0.38
C LEU A 7 24.98 9.05 1.55
N ALA A 8 24.14 10.06 1.31
CA ALA A 8 23.33 10.55 2.41
C ALA A 8 22.51 9.35 2.86
N VAL A 9 22.96 8.68 3.93
CA VAL A 9 22.16 7.68 4.63
C VAL A 9 21.07 8.49 5.35
N ASN A 10 20.16 9.07 4.57
CA ASN A 10 18.86 9.47 5.05
C ASN A 10 18.32 8.20 5.72
N SER A 11 17.91 8.33 6.97
CA SER A 11 17.60 7.23 7.87
C SER A 11 16.59 6.27 7.24
N PHE A 12 17.07 5.25 6.52
CA PHE A 12 16.22 4.23 5.94
C PHE A 12 15.98 3.19 7.03
N PRO A 13 14.75 3.09 7.57
CA PRO A 13 14.47 2.16 8.66
C PRO A 13 14.74 0.73 8.20
N ALA A 14 15.50 -0.03 9.00
CA ALA A 14 15.89 -1.40 8.64
C ALA A 14 14.70 -2.38 8.65
N VAL A 15 13.67 -2.08 9.43
CA VAL A 15 12.41 -2.83 9.53
C VAL A 15 11.26 -1.83 9.48
N ILE A 16 10.21 -2.18 8.75
CA ILE A 16 9.00 -1.37 8.60
C ILE A 16 7.79 -2.24 8.93
N ALA A 17 6.91 -1.69 9.76
CA ALA A 17 5.62 -2.25 10.11
C ALA A 17 4.48 -1.38 9.55
N GLY A 18 3.27 -1.93 9.51
CA GLY A 18 2.08 -1.19 9.06
C GLY A 18 1.81 0.08 9.87
N SER A 19 2.17 0.09 11.16
CA SER A 19 2.09 1.27 12.02
C SER A 19 2.97 2.43 11.55
N ASP A 20 4.16 2.13 11.00
CA ASP A 20 5.07 3.15 10.48
C ASP A 20 4.47 3.81 9.22
N ILE A 21 3.83 3.01 8.37
CA ILE A 21 3.11 3.52 7.19
C ILE A 21 1.94 4.42 7.61
N ALA A 22 1.24 4.08 8.69
CA ALA A 22 0.20 4.95 9.24
C ALA A 22 0.74 6.29 9.75
N VAL A 23 1.98 6.33 10.25
CA VAL A 23 2.66 7.59 10.62
C VAL A 23 2.96 8.43 9.38
N TYR A 24 3.53 7.84 8.33
CA TYR A 24 3.83 8.56 7.08
C TYR A 24 2.58 9.13 6.41
N ARG A 25 1.44 8.44 6.50
CA ARG A 25 0.14 8.95 6.02
C ARG A 25 -0.32 10.21 6.72
N LYS A 26 -0.04 10.35 8.02
CA LYS A 26 -0.47 11.51 8.81
C LYS A 26 0.31 12.77 8.47
N ASP A 27 1.53 12.62 7.96
CA ASP A 27 2.35 13.73 7.48
C ASP A 27 2.99 13.38 6.11
N PRO A 28 2.20 13.47 5.02
CA PRO A 28 2.62 13.06 3.67
C PRO A 28 3.82 13.84 3.13
N THR A 29 4.01 15.06 3.64
CA THR A 29 5.04 16.00 3.18
C THR A 29 6.29 15.99 4.06
N SER A 30 6.30 15.22 5.15
CA SER A 30 7.46 15.15 6.03
C SER A 30 8.69 14.64 5.26
N PRO A 31 9.90 15.13 5.60
CA PRO A 31 11.13 14.59 5.03
C PRO A 31 11.24 13.07 5.18
N ALA A 32 10.79 12.52 6.32
CA ALA A 32 10.81 11.07 6.56
C ALA A 32 9.91 10.29 5.59
N THR A 33 8.71 10.81 5.30
CA THR A 33 7.80 10.20 4.32
C THR A 33 8.40 10.23 2.91
N LEU A 34 8.96 11.38 2.52
CA LEU A 34 9.60 11.56 1.20
C LEU A 34 10.86 10.70 1.05
N ASP A 35 11.70 10.63 2.08
CA ASP A 35 12.87 9.76 2.11
C ASP A 35 12.49 8.28 2.03
N PHE A 36 11.39 7.88 2.68
CA PHE A 36 10.91 6.51 2.62
C PHE A 36 10.47 6.12 1.19
N VAL A 37 9.66 6.95 0.53
CA VAL A 37 9.21 6.65 -0.85
C VAL A 37 10.38 6.72 -1.84
N SER A 38 11.31 7.67 -1.68
CA SER A 38 12.46 7.80 -2.58
C SER A 38 13.55 6.76 -2.31
N GLY A 39 13.61 6.19 -1.11
CA GLY A 39 14.67 5.30 -0.65
C GLY A 39 14.48 3.82 -0.97
N TYR A 40 13.43 3.42 -1.70
CA TYR A 40 13.24 2.02 -2.08
C TYR A 40 14.23 1.57 -3.16
N LEU A 41 15.37 1.00 -2.76
CA LEU A 41 16.47 0.74 -3.68
C LEU A 41 16.30 -0.48 -4.60
N GLY A 42 15.29 -1.33 -4.41
CA GLY A 42 15.06 -2.50 -5.26
C GLY A 42 16.32 -3.33 -5.50
N PHE A 43 17.01 -3.72 -4.42
CA PHE A 43 18.42 -4.18 -4.37
C PHE A 43 18.86 -5.25 -5.39
N ASP A 44 17.94 -5.94 -6.06
CA ASP A 44 18.23 -6.94 -7.07
C ASP A 44 17.21 -6.91 -8.23
N ALA A 45 17.59 -7.48 -9.38
CA ALA A 45 16.78 -7.48 -10.60
C ALA A 45 15.39 -8.11 -10.42
N ARG A 46 15.21 -9.06 -9.49
CA ARG A 46 13.90 -9.68 -9.23
C ARG A 46 13.00 -8.72 -8.47
N SER A 47 13.54 -8.04 -7.45
CA SER A 47 12.82 -7.00 -6.71
C SER A 47 12.40 -5.84 -7.62
N HIS A 48 13.28 -5.46 -8.53
CA HIS A 48 13.00 -4.47 -9.57
C HIS A 48 11.87 -4.91 -10.51
N HIS A 49 11.96 -6.14 -11.03
CA HIS A 49 10.91 -6.71 -11.88
C HIS A 49 9.56 -6.81 -11.15
N ALA A 50 9.58 -7.21 -9.88
CA ALA A 50 8.38 -7.31 -9.04
C ALA A 50 7.71 -5.93 -8.86
N LEU A 51 8.50 -4.89 -8.60
CA LEU A 51 8.01 -3.50 -8.52
C LEU A 51 7.36 -3.09 -9.85
N HIS A 52 8.09 -3.21 -10.97
CA HIS A 52 7.57 -2.84 -12.29
C HIS A 52 6.29 -3.59 -12.66
N SER A 53 6.26 -4.91 -12.46
CA SER A 53 5.10 -5.74 -12.78
C SER A 53 3.88 -5.32 -11.95
N THR A 54 4.10 -5.03 -10.67
CA THR A 54 3.03 -4.61 -9.76
C THR A 54 2.52 -3.22 -10.11
N LEU A 55 3.41 -2.24 -10.31
CA LEU A 55 3.03 -0.89 -10.73
C LEU A 55 2.33 -0.89 -12.09
N ALA A 56 2.84 -1.63 -13.07
CA ALA A 56 2.24 -1.72 -14.40
C ALA A 56 0.86 -2.37 -14.38
N SER A 57 0.62 -3.31 -13.46
CA SER A 57 -0.70 -3.89 -13.26
C SER A 57 -1.63 -2.89 -12.57
N LEU A 58 -1.22 -2.32 -11.44
CA LEU A 58 -2.02 -1.37 -10.67
C LEU A 58 -2.26 -0.02 -11.36
N ALA A 59 -1.46 0.36 -12.36
CA ALA A 59 -1.66 1.55 -13.17
C ALA A 59 -2.77 1.39 -14.23
N ARG A 60 -3.38 0.21 -14.37
CA ARG A 60 -4.48 0.00 -15.34
C ARG A 60 -5.83 0.35 -14.70
N PRO A 61 -6.74 1.04 -15.41
CA PRO A 61 -8.04 1.46 -14.87
C PRO A 61 -8.97 0.32 -14.45
N SER A 62 -8.87 -0.84 -15.10
CA SER A 62 -9.74 -2.00 -14.90
C SER A 62 -8.97 -3.26 -14.46
N SER A 63 -7.82 -3.09 -13.81
CA SER A 63 -7.06 -4.21 -13.28
C SER A 63 -7.39 -4.52 -11.82
N GLY A 64 -7.55 -5.82 -11.57
CA GLY A 64 -7.36 -6.44 -10.28
C GLY A 64 -6.23 -7.47 -10.39
N GLY A 65 -5.53 -7.71 -9.30
CA GLY A 65 -4.47 -8.71 -9.25
C GLY A 65 -4.17 -9.13 -7.81
N ALA A 66 -3.77 -10.38 -7.66
CA ALA A 66 -3.21 -10.90 -6.42
C ALA A 66 -1.71 -11.10 -6.64
N PHE A 67 -0.89 -10.44 -5.82
CA PHE A 67 0.56 -10.53 -5.88
C PHE A 67 1.07 -11.26 -4.65
N TRP A 68 1.92 -12.26 -4.87
CA TRP A 68 2.61 -12.97 -3.80
C TRP A 68 4.10 -12.63 -3.87
N PHE A 69 4.58 -11.85 -2.91
CA PHE A 69 6.00 -11.49 -2.82
C PHE A 69 6.74 -12.49 -1.93
N ASN A 70 7.50 -13.39 -2.55
CA ASN A 70 8.36 -14.32 -1.83
C ASN A 70 9.81 -13.84 -1.82
N GLY A 71 10.47 -13.88 -0.67
CA GLY A 71 11.86 -13.49 -0.51
C GLY A 71 12.36 -13.78 0.90
N VAL A 72 13.68 -13.86 1.06
CA VAL A 72 14.32 -14.10 2.37
C VAL A 72 14.10 -12.95 3.35
N PHE A 73 14.35 -13.17 4.64
CA PHE A 73 14.31 -12.09 5.63
C PHE A 73 15.27 -10.95 5.22
N GLY A 74 14.83 -9.70 5.39
CA GLY A 74 15.62 -8.53 4.98
C GLY A 74 15.61 -8.22 3.48
N SER A 75 14.86 -8.95 2.64
CA SER A 75 14.77 -8.69 1.19
C SER A 75 13.93 -7.47 0.79
N GLY A 76 13.53 -6.61 1.73
CA GLY A 76 12.74 -5.40 1.45
C GLY A 76 11.25 -5.60 1.15
N LYS A 77 10.66 -6.78 1.44
CA LYS A 77 9.22 -7.03 1.20
C LYS A 77 8.31 -6.02 1.90
N SER A 78 8.51 -5.79 3.20
CA SER A 78 7.70 -4.85 3.98
C SER A 78 7.84 -3.41 3.46
N HIS A 79 9.05 -3.04 3.00
CA HIS A 79 9.28 -1.74 2.35
C HIS A 79 8.54 -1.62 1.03
N LEU A 80 8.57 -2.66 0.17
CA LEU A 80 7.82 -2.68 -1.08
C LEU A 80 6.31 -2.53 -0.82
N LEU A 81 5.78 -3.30 0.13
CA LEU A 81 4.36 -3.23 0.52
C LEU A 81 4.00 -1.84 1.08
N GLY A 82 4.85 -1.27 1.93
CA GLY A 82 4.69 0.08 2.46
C GLY A 82 4.72 1.16 1.38
N LEU A 83 5.67 1.07 0.44
CA LEU A 83 5.78 1.95 -0.72
C LEU A 83 4.51 1.89 -1.56
N LEU A 84 4.05 0.69 -1.94
CA LEU A 84 2.83 0.49 -2.72
C LEU A 84 1.61 1.07 -1.99
N SER A 85 1.58 0.94 -0.66
CA SER A 85 0.53 1.47 0.20
C SER A 85 0.46 3.01 0.15
N LEU A 86 1.61 3.69 0.26
CA LEU A 86 1.68 5.16 0.18
C LEU A 86 1.39 5.68 -1.23
N LEU A 87 1.94 5.02 -2.26
CA LEU A 87 1.63 5.37 -3.65
C LEU A 87 0.15 5.17 -3.96
N ALA A 88 -0.50 4.14 -3.40
CA ALA A 88 -1.94 3.96 -3.50
C ALA A 88 -2.73 5.08 -2.85
N ASP A 89 -2.19 5.74 -1.83
CA ASP A 89 -2.83 6.91 -1.23
C ASP A 89 -2.50 8.23 -1.96
N GLY A 90 -1.77 8.18 -3.08
CA GLY A 90 -1.31 9.38 -3.80
C GLY A 90 -0.14 10.09 -3.13
N ILE A 91 0.47 9.48 -2.11
CA ILE A 91 1.52 10.10 -1.30
C ILE A 91 2.88 9.87 -1.97
N GLY A 92 3.64 10.96 -2.13
CA GLY A 92 5.05 10.88 -2.53
C GLY A 92 5.29 10.52 -3.99
N HIS A 93 4.30 10.63 -4.88
CA HIS A 93 4.43 10.30 -6.31
C HIS A 93 5.56 11.08 -6.98
N GLU A 94 5.64 12.39 -6.77
CA GLU A 94 6.67 13.24 -7.37
C GLU A 94 8.08 12.86 -6.89
N ALA A 95 8.25 12.65 -5.58
CA ALA A 95 9.51 12.24 -4.98
C ALA A 95 9.93 10.85 -5.46
N PHE A 96 8.98 9.92 -5.58
CA PHE A 96 9.22 8.58 -6.12
C PHE A 96 9.60 8.63 -7.60
N ALA A 97 8.93 9.43 -8.42
CA ALA A 97 9.24 9.61 -9.84
C ALA A 97 10.65 10.17 -10.06
N ALA A 98 11.05 11.13 -9.24
CA ALA A 98 12.36 11.76 -9.32
C ALA A 98 13.50 10.78 -9.00
N SER A 99 13.31 9.88 -8.03
CA SER A 99 14.31 8.88 -7.64
C SER A 99 14.23 7.58 -8.44
N HIS A 100 13.09 7.27 -9.08
CA HIS A 100 12.87 6.08 -9.91
C HIS A 100 12.30 6.45 -11.30
N PRO A 101 13.11 7.08 -12.18
CA PRO A 101 12.62 7.63 -13.44
C PRO A 101 12.01 6.59 -14.39
N ASP A 102 12.46 5.34 -14.32
CA ASP A 102 11.94 4.22 -15.09
C ASP A 102 10.54 3.75 -14.65
N CYS A 103 10.18 4.01 -13.39
CA CYS A 103 8.84 3.77 -12.84
C CYS A 103 7.88 4.94 -13.06
N ALA A 104 8.38 6.14 -13.38
CA ALA A 104 7.57 7.35 -13.51
C ALA A 104 6.41 7.20 -14.52
N GLN A 105 6.58 6.37 -15.55
CA GLN A 105 5.56 6.09 -16.57
C GLN A 105 4.26 5.48 -16.01
N TYR A 106 4.29 4.85 -14.83
CA TYR A 106 3.11 4.20 -14.25
C TYR A 106 2.26 5.16 -13.42
N LEU A 107 2.87 6.20 -12.84
CA LEU A 107 2.23 7.06 -11.85
C LEU A 107 1.04 7.87 -12.36
N PRO A 108 1.06 8.45 -13.59
CA PRO A 108 -0.09 9.22 -14.09
C PRO A 108 -1.39 8.41 -14.16
N SER A 109 -1.28 7.10 -14.36
CA SER A 109 -2.41 6.18 -14.44
C SER A 109 -2.65 5.42 -13.13
N PHE A 110 -1.78 5.60 -12.14
CA PHE A 110 -1.90 5.00 -10.82
C PHE A 110 -2.84 5.84 -9.95
N GLN A 111 -4.14 5.68 -10.22
CA GLN A 111 -5.18 6.40 -9.48
C GLN A 111 -5.11 6.06 -7.98
N PRO A 112 -5.36 7.04 -7.10
CA PRO A 112 -5.49 6.79 -5.68
C PRO A 112 -6.53 5.69 -5.40
N ARG A 113 -6.18 4.80 -4.48
CA ARG A 113 -6.95 3.62 -4.10
C ARG A 113 -7.23 3.66 -2.61
N PHE A 114 -8.37 3.12 -2.22
CA PHE A 114 -8.64 2.79 -0.84
C PHE A 114 -7.76 1.60 -0.43
N CYS A 115 -6.63 1.92 0.21
CA CYS A 115 -5.67 0.93 0.67
C CYS A 115 -6.03 0.42 2.07
N LEU A 116 -6.14 -0.90 2.22
CA LEU A 116 -6.25 -1.62 3.47
C LEU A 116 -4.95 -2.33 3.78
N HIS A 117 -4.48 -2.21 5.02
CA HIS A 117 -3.34 -2.97 5.53
C HIS A 117 -3.84 -3.97 6.56
N ILE A 118 -3.77 -5.26 6.24
CA ILE A 118 -4.23 -6.36 7.09
C ILE A 118 -3.01 -7.07 7.63
N SER A 119 -2.72 -6.91 8.92
CA SER A 119 -1.68 -7.73 9.54
C SER A 119 -2.20 -9.15 9.73
N LEU A 120 -1.52 -10.13 9.13
CA LEU A 120 -1.81 -11.55 9.38
C LEU A 120 -1.32 -12.03 10.75
N ASP A 121 -0.54 -11.22 11.48
CA ASP A 121 -0.13 -11.55 12.85
C ASP A 121 -1.34 -11.64 13.82
N GLU A 122 -2.44 -10.96 13.49
CA GLU A 122 -3.70 -10.99 14.25
C GLU A 122 -4.60 -12.18 13.88
N PHE A 123 -4.22 -12.99 12.87
CA PHE A 123 -5.02 -14.12 12.43
C PHE A 123 -4.97 -15.28 13.44
N ASP A 124 -6.11 -15.52 14.08
CA ASP A 124 -6.35 -16.67 14.94
C ASP A 124 -7.62 -17.36 14.43
N ALA A 125 -7.46 -18.48 13.70
CA ALA A 125 -8.58 -19.22 13.12
C ALA A 125 -9.63 -19.67 14.14
N ALA A 126 -9.28 -19.72 15.44
CA ALA A 126 -10.20 -20.06 16.52
C ALA A 126 -10.95 -18.85 17.11
N LYS A 127 -10.56 -17.61 16.80
CA LYS A 127 -11.14 -16.39 17.38
C LYS A 127 -11.59 -15.37 16.35
N LEU A 128 -10.74 -15.05 15.37
CA LEU A 128 -10.95 -14.02 14.38
C LEU A 128 -10.61 -14.58 12.99
N GLY A 129 -11.65 -14.81 12.19
CA GLY A 129 -11.48 -15.21 10.80
C GLY A 129 -10.90 -14.07 9.96
N LEU A 130 -10.26 -14.40 8.83
CA LEU A 130 -9.73 -13.39 7.89
C LEU A 130 -10.80 -12.40 7.43
N GLU A 131 -12.03 -12.88 7.26
CA GLU A 131 -13.17 -12.03 6.89
C GLU A 131 -13.48 -11.00 7.99
N GLU A 132 -13.48 -11.40 9.25
CA GLU A 132 -13.74 -10.48 10.37
C GLU A 132 -12.63 -9.44 10.49
N ILE A 133 -11.37 -9.87 10.37
CA ILE A 133 -10.22 -8.97 10.34
C ILE A 133 -10.34 -7.96 9.19
N PHE A 134 -10.70 -8.44 7.98
CA PHE A 134 -10.94 -7.59 6.82
C PHE A 134 -11.99 -6.52 7.12
N TRP A 135 -13.16 -6.90 7.65
CA TRP A 135 -14.24 -5.96 7.92
C TRP A 135 -13.93 -4.97 9.04
N LEU A 136 -13.25 -5.41 10.10
CA LEU A 136 -12.78 -4.53 11.17
C LEU A 136 -11.79 -3.50 10.61
N GLN A 137 -10.85 -3.94 9.78
CA GLN A 137 -9.87 -3.04 9.19
C GLN A 137 -10.46 -2.10 8.14
N MET A 138 -11.48 -2.58 7.42
CA MET A 138 -12.31 -1.78 6.52
C MET A 138 -12.99 -0.63 7.28
N GLN A 139 -13.68 -0.92 8.38
CA GLN A 139 -14.34 0.09 9.20
C GLN A 139 -13.35 1.11 9.78
N ARG A 140 -12.23 0.64 10.34
CA ARG A 140 -11.18 1.52 10.88
C ARG A 140 -10.63 2.46 9.81
N SER A 141 -10.19 1.90 8.68
CA SER A 141 -9.60 2.68 7.59
C SER A 141 -10.60 3.64 6.94
N TRP A 142 -11.89 3.28 6.91
CA TRP A 142 -12.96 4.14 6.40
C TRP A 142 -13.17 5.36 7.29
N ALA A 143 -13.25 5.13 8.61
CA ALA A 143 -13.39 6.18 9.61
C ALA A 143 -12.17 7.10 9.64
N ASP A 144 -10.95 6.54 9.59
CA ASP A 144 -9.70 7.30 9.60
C ASP A 144 -9.57 8.25 8.40
N ARG A 145 -10.18 7.90 7.26
CA ARG A 145 -10.23 8.76 6.06
C ARG A 145 -11.39 9.76 6.07
N GLY A 146 -12.20 9.79 7.14
CA GLY A 146 -13.34 10.72 7.26
C GLY A 146 -14.46 10.46 6.25
N LEU A 147 -14.62 9.22 5.77
CA LEU A 147 -15.59 8.86 4.74
C LEU A 147 -17.02 8.65 5.29
N GLY A 148 -17.24 8.95 6.59
CA GLY A 148 -18.52 8.78 7.29
C GLY A 148 -18.71 7.37 7.84
N GLU A 149 -19.96 6.98 8.04
CA GLU A 149 -20.29 5.60 8.44
C GLU A 149 -20.17 4.64 7.26
N LEU A 150 -19.66 3.44 7.53
CA LEU A 150 -19.61 2.37 6.54
C LEU A 150 -20.97 1.67 6.50
N GLU A 151 -21.87 2.16 5.64
CA GLU A 151 -23.21 1.61 5.42
C GLU A 151 -23.20 0.35 4.53
N VAL A 152 -22.44 -0.67 4.91
CA VAL A 152 -22.49 -1.98 4.25
C VAL A 152 -23.49 -2.85 4.99
N GLU A 153 -24.63 -3.14 4.36
CA GLU A 153 -25.61 -4.07 4.91
C GLU A 153 -25.01 -5.48 5.00
N ARG A 154 -24.69 -5.92 6.23
CA ARG A 154 -24.20 -7.29 6.51
C ARG A 154 -25.34 -8.29 6.73
N ILE A 155 -26.56 -7.92 6.35
CA ILE A 155 -27.80 -8.69 6.59
C ILE A 155 -28.03 -9.76 5.49
N GLY A 156 -27.23 -9.75 4.43
CA GLY A 156 -27.27 -10.71 3.32
C GLY A 156 -26.15 -11.76 3.33
N SER A 157 -26.04 -12.48 2.22
CA SER A 157 -24.93 -13.39 1.93
C SER A 157 -23.59 -12.63 1.81
N ARG A 158 -22.46 -13.33 2.03
CA ARG A 158 -21.11 -12.75 1.90
C ARG A 158 -20.90 -12.04 0.56
N VAL A 159 -21.43 -12.62 -0.51
CA VAL A 159 -21.33 -12.10 -1.88
C VAL A 159 -22.04 -10.75 -2.00
N GLU A 160 -23.21 -10.59 -1.37
CA GLU A 160 -23.97 -9.33 -1.37
C GLU A 160 -23.24 -8.26 -0.57
N ALA A 161 -22.61 -8.61 0.55
CA ALA A 161 -21.80 -7.66 1.33
C ALA A 161 -20.58 -7.15 0.53
N PHE A 162 -19.85 -8.03 -0.15
CA PHE A 162 -18.73 -7.63 -1.01
C PHE A 162 -19.18 -6.83 -2.24
N SER A 163 -20.30 -7.22 -2.87
CA SER A 163 -20.87 -6.47 -3.99
C SER A 163 -21.31 -5.07 -3.58
N SER A 164 -21.90 -4.95 -2.39
CA SER A 164 -22.29 -3.65 -1.82
C SER A 164 -21.09 -2.77 -1.52
N LEU A 165 -20.02 -3.34 -0.95
CA LEU A 165 -18.76 -2.63 -0.74
C LEU A 165 -18.15 -2.16 -2.06
N GLN A 166 -18.14 -3.00 -3.11
CA GLN A 166 -17.63 -2.62 -4.42
C GLN A 166 -18.43 -1.44 -5.00
N ASN A 167 -19.76 -1.53 -4.98
CA ASN A 167 -20.63 -0.44 -5.45
C ASN A 167 -20.37 0.86 -4.67
N LEU A 168 -20.19 0.76 -3.35
CA LEU A 168 -19.89 1.92 -2.51
C LEU A 168 -18.54 2.56 -2.87
N LEU A 169 -17.50 1.75 -3.10
CA LEU A 169 -16.19 2.23 -3.53
C LEU A 169 -16.29 2.92 -4.91
N GLU A 170 -16.99 2.30 -5.86
CA GLU A 170 -17.22 2.86 -7.21
C GLU A 170 -17.98 4.19 -7.16
N GLN A 171 -19.02 4.30 -6.33
CA GLN A 171 -19.76 5.56 -6.11
C GLN A 171 -18.88 6.69 -5.56
N LYS A 172 -17.86 6.35 -4.77
CA LYS A 172 -16.87 7.29 -4.25
C LYS A 172 -15.70 7.54 -5.22
N GLY A 173 -15.72 6.91 -6.39
CA GLY A 173 -14.61 6.97 -7.35
C GLY A 173 -13.33 6.30 -6.83
N LEU A 174 -13.46 5.36 -5.90
CA LEU A 174 -12.34 4.65 -5.28
C LEU A 174 -12.20 3.25 -5.87
N THR A 175 -10.95 2.80 -6.01
CA THR A 175 -10.64 1.38 -6.23
C THR A 175 -9.97 0.80 -5.00
N GLY A 176 -9.95 -0.52 -4.83
CA GLY A 176 -9.36 -1.17 -3.65
C GLY A 176 -7.91 -1.60 -3.86
N LEU A 177 -7.11 -1.53 -2.79
CA LEU A 177 -5.84 -2.26 -2.65
C LEU A 177 -5.81 -2.90 -1.26
N ILE A 178 -5.53 -4.19 -1.18
CA ILE A 178 -5.33 -4.90 0.09
C ILE A 178 -3.86 -5.32 0.16
N VAL A 179 -3.21 -4.92 1.25
CA VAL A 179 -1.83 -5.26 1.58
C VAL A 179 -1.87 -6.14 2.82
N CYS A 180 -1.24 -7.31 2.74
CA CYS A 180 -1.13 -8.28 3.84
C CYS A 180 0.33 -8.55 4.17
#